data_AF-A0A0R3QKB7-F1
#
_entry.id   AF-A0A0R3QKB7-F1
#
_cell.length_a   1.000
_cell.length_b   1.000
_cell.length_c   1.000
_cell.angle_alpha   90.00
_cell.angle_beta   90.00
_cell.angle_gamma   90.00
#
_symmetry.space_group_name_H-M   'P 1'
#
loop_
_entity.id
_entity.type
_entity.pdbx_description
1 polymer ?
#
loop_
_entity_poly.entity_id
_entity_poly.type
_entity_poly.pdbx_seq_one_letter_code
_entity_poly.pdbx_strand_id
1 'polypeptide(L)'
;MKEMKSLLYAIRLPVIAAGLLYYLRGNLLSEELISEPEPVHFVLLDQIATTHPNLQLRVFRILCELYDRQSMMNEAAEVIMEKQRSVVDRFVHLLSVGLALPVVEKINKMFRDGQIDISLVRYFATEVLEIVAPPYSEDFVGVFLPIVSNSEIFDQNISDKIPAAKEFIDHCTPLTTEARSS
;
A
#
# COMPACT_ATOMS: atom_id res chain seq x y z
N MET A 1 11.94 -7.05 24.89
CA MET A 1 11.58 -8.26 24.10
C MET A 1 10.47 -9.11 24.72
N LYS A 2 10.47 -9.43 26.02
CA LYS A 2 9.43 -10.29 26.64
C LYS A 2 8.03 -9.68 26.55
N GLU A 3 7.91 -8.38 26.82
CA GLU A 3 6.64 -7.65 26.78
C GLU A 3 6.06 -7.55 25.36
N MET A 4 6.90 -7.34 24.35
CA MET A 4 6.49 -7.34 22.95
C MET A 4 5.90 -8.70 22.53
N LYS A 5 6.51 -9.81 22.94
CA LYS A 5 5.97 -11.15 22.67
C LYS A 5 4.61 -11.37 23.34
N SER A 6 4.45 -10.89 24.59
CA SER A 6 3.17 -10.94 25.28
C SER A 6 2.10 -10.09 24.59
N LEU A 7 2.47 -8.90 24.11
CA LEU A 7 1.56 -8.03 23.36
C LEU A 7 1.15 -8.68 22.03
N LEU A 8 2.11 -9.21 21.26
CA LEU A 8 1.84 -9.91 20.00
C LEU A 8 0.94 -11.16 20.19
N TYR A 9 1.05 -11.83 21.34
CA TYR A 9 0.12 -12.90 21.69
C TYR A 9 -1.27 -12.36 22.03
N ALA A 10 -1.35 -11.31 22.83
CA ALA A 10 -2.61 -10.71 23.29
C ALA A 10 -3.43 -10.11 22.13
N ILE A 11 -2.78 -9.48 21.16
CA ILE A 11 -3.47 -8.88 20.00
C ILE A 11 -4.12 -9.93 19.10
N ARG A 12 -3.92 -11.24 19.32
CA ARG A 12 -4.74 -12.28 18.66
C ARG A 12 -6.22 -12.21 19.06
N LEU A 13 -6.54 -11.58 20.19
CA LEU A 13 -7.91 -11.29 20.59
C LEU A 13 -8.41 -10.01 19.87
N PRO A 14 -9.52 -10.06 19.11
CA PRO A 14 -9.99 -8.92 18.33
C PRO A 14 -10.25 -7.65 19.15
N VAL A 15 -10.72 -7.80 20.40
CA VAL A 15 -10.97 -6.67 21.30
C VAL A 15 -9.67 -5.97 21.71
N ILE A 16 -8.59 -6.72 21.93
CA ILE A 16 -7.28 -6.17 22.28
C ILE A 16 -6.68 -5.50 21.04
N ALA A 17 -6.76 -6.14 19.88
CA ALA A 17 -6.33 -5.53 18.61
C ALA A 17 -7.08 -4.23 18.32
N ALA A 18 -8.40 -4.20 18.52
CA ALA A 18 -9.22 -3.01 18.29
C ALA A 18 -8.87 -1.86 19.27
N GLY A 19 -8.61 -2.19 20.54
CA GLY A 19 -8.16 -1.22 21.55
C GLY A 19 -6.76 -0.68 21.25
N LEU A 20 -5.82 -1.56 20.87
CA LEU A 20 -4.48 -1.16 20.45
C LEU A 20 -4.52 -0.30 19.18
N LEU A 21 -5.36 -0.65 18.20
CA LEU A 21 -5.55 0.14 16.99
C LEU A 21 -6.07 1.55 17.30
N TYR A 22 -6.97 1.68 18.28
CA TYR A 22 -7.44 2.98 18.75
C TYR A 22 -6.30 3.78 19.41
N TYR A 23 -5.49 3.14 20.23
CA TYR A 23 -4.29 3.77 20.81
C TYR A 23 -3.29 4.22 19.74
N LEU A 24 -2.97 3.35 18.77
CA LEU A 24 -2.07 3.65 17.67
C LEU A 24 -2.58 4.82 16.82
N ARG A 25 -3.89 4.85 16.53
CA ARG A 25 -4.51 5.99 15.85
C ARG A 25 -4.27 7.29 16.61
N GLY A 26 -4.52 7.29 17.92
CA GLY A 26 -4.28 8.45 18.78
C GLY A 26 -2.81 8.88 18.79
N ASN A 27 -1.87 7.93 18.91
CA ASN A 27 -0.45 8.25 18.95
C ASN A 27 0.06 8.81 17.61
N LEU A 28 -0.30 8.16 16.49
CA LEU A 28 0.18 8.52 15.16
C LEU A 28 -0.48 9.79 14.60
N LEU A 29 -1.72 10.08 15.01
CA LEU A 29 -2.53 11.17 14.44
C LEU A 29 -2.82 12.31 15.42
N SER A 30 -2.40 12.25 16.68
CA SER A 30 -2.58 13.37 17.62
C SER A 30 -1.71 14.57 17.24
N GLU A 31 -2.28 15.77 17.25
CA GLU A 31 -1.53 17.03 17.10
C GLU A 31 -0.76 17.39 18.38
N GLU A 32 -1.23 16.92 19.54
CA GLU A 32 -0.67 17.22 20.87
C GLU A 32 0.54 16.33 21.20
N LEU A 33 0.52 15.07 20.76
CA LEU A 33 1.67 14.19 20.81
C LEU A 33 2.39 14.24 19.46
N ILE A 34 3.36 15.15 19.34
CA ILE A 34 4.32 15.12 18.23
C ILE A 34 5.31 13.98 18.51
N SER A 35 4.84 12.75 18.37
CA SER A 35 5.69 11.55 18.36
C SER A 35 5.85 11.11 16.93
N GLU A 36 7.09 11.02 16.45
CA GLU A 36 7.35 10.40 15.16
C GLU A 36 6.93 8.92 15.20
N PRO A 37 6.32 8.39 14.12
CA PRO A 37 6.01 6.98 14.04
C PRO A 37 7.27 6.11 14.14
N GLU A 38 7.48 5.48 15.29
CA GLU A 38 8.52 4.46 15.42
C GLU A 38 8.21 3.20 14.60
N PRO A 39 9.23 2.44 14.14
CA PRO A 39 9.04 1.21 13.36
C PRO A 39 8.11 0.17 14.01
N VAL A 40 8.08 0.14 15.34
CA VAL A 40 7.21 -0.77 16.10
C VAL A 40 5.73 -0.50 15.86
N HIS A 41 5.32 0.75 15.65
CA HIS A 41 3.93 1.10 15.36
C HIS A 41 3.47 0.47 14.04
N PHE A 42 4.32 0.54 13.02
CA PHE A 42 4.08 -0.07 11.71
C PHE A 42 3.99 -1.60 11.80
N VAL A 43 4.90 -2.24 12.54
CA VAL A 43 4.84 -3.69 12.79
C VAL A 43 3.52 -4.08 13.47
N LEU A 44 3.05 -3.30 14.44
CA LEU A 44 1.79 -3.57 15.12
C LEU A 44 0.58 -3.40 14.18
N LEU A 45 0.57 -2.37 13.33
CA LEU A 45 -0.47 -2.19 12.31
C LEU A 45 -0.51 -3.38 11.34
N ASP A 46 0.65 -3.82 10.87
CA ASP A 46 0.76 -4.99 9.98
C ASP A 46 0.23 -6.25 10.65
N GLN A 47 0.62 -6.51 11.91
CA GLN A 47 0.15 -7.68 12.65
C GLN A 47 -1.36 -7.65 12.89
N ILE A 48 -1.94 -6.47 13.15
CA ILE A 48 -3.40 -6.31 13.28
C ILE A 48 -4.08 -6.60 11.94
N ALA A 49 -3.59 -6.05 10.83
CA ALA A 49 -4.15 -6.27 9.50
C ALA A 49 -4.06 -7.74 9.05
N THR A 50 -2.96 -8.42 9.37
CA THR A 50 -2.75 -9.85 9.08
C THR A 50 -3.70 -10.73 9.90
N THR A 51 -3.87 -10.42 11.18
CA THR A 51 -4.61 -11.29 12.11
C THR A 51 -6.12 -11.04 12.05
N HIS A 52 -6.56 -9.82 11.73
CA HIS A 52 -7.95 -9.39 11.85
C HIS A 52 -8.46 -8.72 10.57
N PRO A 53 -9.04 -9.51 9.62
CA PRO A 53 -9.62 -8.96 8.39
C PRO A 53 -10.63 -7.83 8.63
N ASN A 54 -11.46 -7.95 9.68
CA ASN A 54 -12.46 -6.94 10.06
C ASN A 54 -11.86 -5.59 10.51
N LEU A 55 -10.56 -5.53 10.79
CA LEU A 55 -9.85 -4.31 11.18
C LEU A 55 -9.01 -3.71 10.03
N GLN A 56 -8.83 -4.41 8.91
CA GLN A 56 -7.99 -3.96 7.79
C GLN A 56 -8.41 -2.59 7.25
N LEU A 57 -9.71 -2.35 7.05
CA LEU A 57 -10.21 -1.04 6.61
C LEU A 57 -9.93 0.08 7.62
N ARG A 58 -9.88 -0.23 8.91
CA ARG A 58 -9.53 0.76 9.94
C ARG A 58 -8.04 1.06 9.93
N VAL A 59 -7.19 0.03 9.76
CA VAL A 59 -5.74 0.20 9.54
C VAL A 59 -5.49 1.05 8.30
N PHE A 60 -6.13 0.71 7.19
CA PHE A 60 -6.05 1.44 5.94
C PHE A 60 -6.39 2.93 6.08
N ARG A 61 -7.46 3.27 6.81
CA ARG A 61 -7.83 4.66 7.09
C ARG A 61 -6.75 5.41 7.87
N ILE A 62 -6.19 4.78 8.91
CA ILE A 62 -5.10 5.38 9.70
C ILE A 62 -3.88 5.66 8.81
N LEU A 63 -3.52 4.73 7.92
CA LEU A 63 -2.40 4.92 6.99
C LEU A 63 -2.67 6.04 5.98
N CYS A 64 -3.89 6.16 5.46
CA CYS A 64 -4.28 7.27 4.60
C CYS A 64 -4.15 8.62 5.33
N GLU A 65 -4.70 8.72 6.54
CA GLU A 65 -4.63 9.94 7.37
C GLU A 65 -3.17 10.28 7.74
N LEU A 66 -2.34 9.27 8.00
CA LEU A 66 -0.92 9.46 8.30
C LEU A 66 -0.15 9.98 7.09
N TYR A 67 -0.41 9.44 5.89
CA TYR A 67 0.20 9.92 4.65
C TYR A 67 -0.16 11.39 4.38
N ASP A 68 -1.45 11.73 4.49
CA ASP A 68 -1.94 13.10 4.27
C ASP A 68 -1.26 14.07 5.26
N ARG A 69 -1.11 13.68 6.53
CA ARG A 69 -0.41 14.48 7.55
C ARG A 69 1.09 14.66 7.23
N GLN A 70 1.78 13.59 6.83
CA GLN A 70 3.19 13.64 6.44
C GLN A 70 3.42 14.64 5.28
N SER A 71 2.46 14.69 4.36
CA SER A 71 2.50 15.59 3.19
C SER A 71 2.40 17.08 3.57
N MET A 72 1.89 17.39 4.76
CA MET A 72 1.75 18.75 5.29
C MET A 72 2.87 19.14 6.26
N MET A 73 3.84 18.27 6.51
CA MET A 73 4.93 18.54 7.44
C MET A 73 5.87 19.62 6.89
N ASN A 74 6.36 20.49 7.77
CA ASN A 74 7.37 21.48 7.43
C ASN A 74 8.79 20.88 7.54
N GLU A 75 9.06 19.88 6.70
CA GLU A 75 10.34 19.17 6.64
C GLU A 75 10.91 19.18 5.22
N ALA A 76 12.18 18.78 5.08
CA ALA A 76 12.78 18.61 3.76
C ALA A 76 12.03 17.54 2.95
N ALA A 77 11.89 17.77 1.64
CA ALA A 77 11.15 16.86 0.75
C ALA A 77 11.66 15.41 0.82
N GLU A 78 12.97 15.20 0.95
CA GLU A 78 13.59 13.88 1.10
C GLU A 78 13.09 13.14 2.36
N VAL A 79 12.96 13.85 3.48
CA VAL A 79 12.47 13.28 4.75
C VAL A 79 10.99 12.94 4.65
N ILE A 80 10.20 13.82 4.02
CA ILE A 80 8.77 13.55 3.75
C ILE A 80 8.63 12.30 2.88
N MET A 81 9.45 12.17 1.82
CA MET A 81 9.43 11.00 0.94
C MET A 81 9.80 9.71 1.67
N GLU A 82 10.80 9.71 2.55
CA GLU A 82 11.15 8.53 3.36
C GLU A 82 10.00 8.10 4.30
N LYS A 83 9.34 9.08 4.93
CA LYS A 83 8.17 8.87 5.79
C LYS A 83 6.98 8.32 5.00
N GLN A 84 6.71 8.88 3.82
CA GLN A 84 5.66 8.43 2.91
C GLN A 84 5.95 7.03 2.37
N ARG A 85 7.21 6.71 2.04
CA ARG A 85 7.62 5.37 1.62
C ARG A 85 7.29 4.32 2.69
N SER A 86 7.54 4.64 3.97
CA SER A 86 7.17 3.75 5.08
C SER A 86 5.67 3.46 5.15
N VAL A 87 4.81 4.40 4.71
CA VAL A 87 3.36 4.18 4.60
C VAL A 87 3.02 3.37 3.34
N VAL A 88 3.72 3.61 2.23
CA VAL A 88 3.57 2.82 1.00
C VAL A 88 3.90 1.34 1.24
N ASP A 89 4.92 1.02 2.03
CA ASP A 89 5.22 -0.36 2.45
C ASP A 89 4.02 -1.03 3.13
N ARG A 90 3.28 -0.26 3.95
CA ARG A 90 2.09 -0.75 4.66
C ARG A 90 0.90 -0.92 3.72
N PHE A 91 0.82 -0.12 2.66
CA PHE A 91 -0.16 -0.34 1.59
C PHE A 91 0.13 -1.64 0.84
N VAL A 92 1.39 -1.92 0.51
CA VAL A 92 1.80 -3.21 -0.07
C VAL A 92 1.45 -4.37 0.87
N HIS A 93 1.74 -4.22 2.18
CA HIS A 93 1.36 -5.22 3.17
C HIS A 93 -0.17 -5.46 3.21
N LEU A 94 -0.98 -4.39 3.29
CA LEU A 94 -2.43 -4.50 3.28
C LEU A 94 -2.97 -5.20 2.03
N LEU A 95 -2.38 -4.92 0.87
CA LEU A 95 -2.68 -5.63 -0.37
C LEU A 95 -2.38 -7.13 -0.25
N SER A 96 -1.20 -7.48 0.28
CA SER A 96 -0.77 -8.88 0.45
C SER A 96 -1.66 -9.70 1.39
N VAL A 97 -2.36 -9.04 2.34
CA VAL A 97 -3.28 -9.69 3.29
C VAL A 97 -4.75 -9.57 2.91
N GLY A 98 -5.04 -9.17 1.66
CA GLY A 98 -6.38 -9.26 1.06
C GLY A 98 -7.14 -7.95 0.88
N LEU A 99 -6.53 -6.79 1.14
CA LEU A 99 -7.15 -5.47 0.92
C LEU A 99 -6.69 -4.80 -0.39
N ALA A 100 -6.56 -5.58 -1.47
CA ALA A 100 -5.97 -5.12 -2.72
C ALA A 100 -6.73 -3.96 -3.39
N LEU A 101 -8.05 -4.10 -3.61
CA LEU A 101 -8.82 -3.10 -4.35
C LEU A 101 -8.80 -1.71 -3.68
N PRO A 102 -9.15 -1.55 -2.38
CA PRO A 102 -9.14 -0.23 -1.75
C PRO A 102 -7.76 0.44 -1.78
N VAL A 103 -6.70 -0.36 -1.65
CA VAL A 103 -5.32 0.13 -1.69
C VAL A 103 -4.98 0.67 -3.09
N VAL A 104 -5.18 -0.15 -4.13
CA VAL A 104 -4.85 0.25 -5.51
C VAL A 104 -5.71 1.42 -5.98
N GLU A 105 -6.99 1.45 -5.62
CA GLU A 105 -7.89 2.58 -5.90
C GLU A 105 -7.41 3.88 -5.25
N LYS A 106 -6.94 3.82 -3.99
CA LYS A 106 -6.39 4.99 -3.30
C LYS A 106 -5.08 5.46 -3.92
N ILE A 107 -4.16 4.56 -4.28
CA ILE A 107 -2.92 4.94 -4.99
C ILE A 107 -3.24 5.60 -6.33
N ASN A 108 -4.15 5.02 -7.11
CA ASN A 108 -4.62 5.61 -8.36
C ASN A 108 -5.21 7.00 -8.16
N LYS A 109 -6.06 7.17 -7.13
CA LYS A 109 -6.64 8.46 -6.81
C LYS A 109 -5.56 9.48 -6.45
N MET A 110 -4.65 9.12 -5.55
CA MET A 110 -3.55 10.00 -5.15
C MET A 110 -2.69 10.40 -6.34
N PHE A 111 -2.42 9.47 -7.25
CA PHE A 111 -1.63 9.75 -8.46
C PHE A 111 -2.34 10.74 -9.37
N ARG A 112 -3.63 10.51 -9.67
CA ARG A 112 -4.43 11.43 -10.49
C ARG A 112 -4.57 12.82 -9.86
N ASP A 113 -4.67 12.88 -8.54
CA ASP A 113 -4.84 14.11 -7.78
C ASP A 113 -3.50 14.83 -7.53
N GLY A 114 -2.36 14.28 -7.97
CA GLY A 114 -1.02 14.84 -7.74
C GLY A 114 -0.56 14.82 -6.28
N GLN A 115 -1.13 13.93 -5.46
CA GLN A 115 -0.87 13.82 -4.01
C GLN A 115 0.26 12.84 -3.66
N ILE A 116 0.74 12.07 -4.64
CA ILE A 116 1.84 11.13 -4.48
C ILE A 116 2.85 11.34 -5.59
N ASP A 117 4.13 11.30 -5.23
CA ASP A 117 5.21 11.39 -6.20
C ASP A 117 5.25 10.15 -7.11
N ILE A 118 5.53 10.36 -8.40
CA ILE A 118 5.62 9.29 -9.40
C ILE A 118 6.59 8.18 -8.98
N SER A 119 7.70 8.52 -8.32
CA SER A 119 8.68 7.53 -7.86
C SER A 119 8.10 6.61 -6.77
N LEU A 120 7.21 7.11 -5.91
CA LEU A 120 6.52 6.31 -4.90
C LEU A 120 5.43 5.43 -5.50
N VAL A 121 4.71 5.92 -6.53
CA VAL A 121 3.74 5.09 -7.27
C VAL A 121 4.46 3.94 -7.98
N ARG A 122 5.59 4.24 -8.63
CA ARG A 122 6.44 3.23 -9.27
C ARG A 122 6.97 2.22 -8.26
N TYR A 123 7.45 2.70 -7.11
CA TYR A 123 7.90 1.84 -6.02
C TYR A 123 6.79 0.88 -5.57
N PHE A 124 5.61 1.42 -5.25
CA PHE A 124 4.42 0.61 -4.91
C PHE A 124 4.13 -0.46 -5.97
N ALA A 125 4.04 -0.05 -7.25
CA ALA A 125 3.71 -0.98 -8.33
C ALA A 125 4.78 -2.07 -8.51
N THR A 126 6.05 -1.74 -8.33
CA THR A 126 7.15 -2.71 -8.40
C THR A 126 7.01 -3.77 -7.30
N GLU A 127 6.83 -3.33 -6.05
CA GLU A 127 6.64 -4.25 -4.92
C GLU A 127 5.40 -5.13 -5.06
N VAL A 128 4.30 -4.57 -5.59
CA VAL A 128 3.08 -5.35 -5.86
C VAL A 128 3.34 -6.40 -6.93
N LEU A 129 4.02 -6.04 -8.03
CA LEU A 129 4.36 -6.97 -9.11
C LEU A 129 5.25 -8.13 -8.64
N GLU A 130 6.06 -7.94 -7.59
CA GLU A 130 6.88 -9.00 -7.00
C GLU A 130 6.07 -10.02 -6.18
N ILE A 131 4.90 -9.65 -5.67
CA ILE A 131 4.10 -10.49 -4.76
C ILE A 131 2.80 -11.03 -5.37
N VAL A 132 2.41 -10.54 -6.56
CA VAL A 132 1.21 -11.01 -7.28
C VAL A 132 1.56 -11.97 -8.40
N ALA A 133 0.71 -12.96 -8.62
CA ALA A 133 0.83 -13.91 -9.71
C ALA A 133 -0.56 -14.27 -10.26
N PRO A 134 -0.67 -14.76 -11.51
CA PRO A 134 -1.93 -15.23 -12.06
C PRO A 134 -2.54 -16.41 -11.26
N PRO A 135 -3.87 -16.63 -11.32
CA PRO A 135 -4.84 -15.86 -12.09
C PRO A 135 -5.23 -14.54 -11.41
N TYR A 136 -5.37 -13.47 -12.20
CA TYR A 136 -5.83 -12.16 -11.72
C TYR A 136 -7.35 -12.03 -11.87
N SER A 137 -8.02 -11.43 -10.88
CA SER A 137 -9.42 -11.02 -11.00
C SER A 137 -9.56 -9.81 -11.93
N GLU A 138 -10.67 -9.74 -12.68
CA GLU A 138 -10.98 -8.59 -13.56
C GLU A 138 -10.98 -7.26 -12.80
N ASP A 139 -11.53 -7.22 -11.57
CA ASP A 139 -11.55 -6.01 -10.75
C ASP A 139 -10.13 -5.50 -10.46
N PHE A 140 -9.23 -6.40 -10.04
CA PHE A 140 -7.82 -6.06 -9.78
C PHE A 140 -7.12 -5.57 -11.04
N VAL A 141 -7.32 -6.26 -12.18
CA VAL A 141 -6.75 -5.83 -13.47
C VAL A 141 -7.27 -4.43 -13.83
N GLY A 142 -8.57 -4.19 -13.70
CA GLY A 142 -9.21 -2.92 -14.01
C GLY A 142 -8.63 -1.73 -13.25
N VAL A 143 -8.20 -1.93 -12.00
CA VAL A 143 -7.58 -0.87 -11.19
C VAL A 143 -6.06 -0.84 -11.29
N PHE A 144 -5.37 -1.96 -11.48
CA PHE A 144 -3.90 -2.00 -11.42
C PHE A 144 -3.24 -1.80 -12.79
N LEU A 145 -3.84 -2.30 -13.88
CA LEU A 145 -3.32 -2.15 -15.23
C LEU A 145 -3.10 -0.68 -15.66
N PRO A 146 -3.97 0.29 -15.31
CA PRO A 146 -3.72 1.71 -15.60
C PRO A 146 -2.46 2.27 -14.97
N ILE A 147 -1.98 1.73 -13.83
CA ILE A 147 -0.73 2.15 -13.19
C ILE A 147 0.45 1.57 -13.97
N VAL A 148 0.43 0.26 -14.22
CA VAL A 148 1.55 -0.46 -14.84
C VAL A 148 1.74 -0.08 -16.31
N SER A 149 0.65 0.26 -17.01
CA SER A 149 0.68 0.66 -18.42
C SER A 149 0.94 2.16 -18.63
N ASN A 150 1.06 2.95 -17.56
CA ASN A 150 1.28 4.39 -17.67
C ASN A 150 2.77 4.69 -17.93
N SER A 151 3.07 5.31 -19.07
CA SER A 151 4.44 5.63 -19.49
C SER A 151 5.18 6.64 -18.61
N GLU A 152 4.46 7.45 -17.83
CA GLU A 152 5.09 8.36 -16.85
C GLU A 152 5.62 7.60 -15.63
N ILE A 153 4.95 6.49 -15.28
CA ILE A 153 5.31 5.63 -14.16
C ILE A 153 6.33 4.58 -14.65
N PHE A 154 6.00 3.84 -15.70
CA PHE A 154 6.82 2.82 -16.33
C PHE A 154 7.17 3.23 -17.76
N ASP A 155 8.30 3.91 -17.92
CA ASP A 155 8.87 4.13 -19.26
C ASP A 155 9.48 2.81 -19.81
N GLN A 156 9.92 2.82 -21.07
CA GLN A 156 10.52 1.63 -21.68
C GLN A 156 11.78 1.17 -20.93
N ASN A 157 12.60 2.09 -20.44
CA ASN A 157 13.85 1.77 -19.75
C ASN A 157 13.60 1.08 -18.39
N ILE A 158 12.54 1.49 -17.69
CA ILE A 158 12.13 0.93 -16.40
C ILE A 158 11.45 -0.41 -16.62
N SER A 159 10.58 -0.51 -17.63
CA SER A 159 9.91 -1.76 -17.99
C SER A 159 10.90 -2.87 -18.34
N ASP A 160 11.99 -2.53 -19.04
CA ASP A 160 13.06 -3.47 -19.36
C ASP A 160 13.82 -3.96 -18.10
N LYS A 161 13.84 -3.15 -17.03
CA LYS A 161 14.44 -3.52 -15.74
C LYS A 161 13.49 -4.30 -14.83
N ILE A 162 12.19 -4.28 -15.10
CA ILE A 162 11.16 -4.93 -14.29
C ILE A 162 10.36 -5.87 -15.22
N PRO A 163 10.88 -7.09 -15.49
CA PRO A 163 10.24 -8.06 -16.39
C PRO A 163 8.78 -8.37 -15.98
N ALA A 164 8.51 -8.38 -14.67
CA ALA A 164 7.19 -8.62 -14.11
C ALA A 164 6.13 -7.62 -14.60
N ALA A 165 6.50 -6.37 -14.89
CA ALA A 165 5.57 -5.36 -15.42
C ALA A 165 5.11 -5.75 -16.83
N LYS A 166 6.04 -6.20 -17.69
CA LYS A 166 5.73 -6.68 -19.03
C LYS A 166 4.91 -7.96 -19.00
N GLU A 167 5.31 -8.93 -18.17
CA GLU A 167 4.56 -10.18 -18.00
C GLU A 167 3.13 -9.93 -17.54
N PHE A 168 2.93 -8.99 -16.61
CA PHE A 168 1.61 -8.58 -16.16
C PHE A 168 0.78 -7.98 -17.30
N ILE A 169 1.34 -7.05 -18.08
CA ILE A 169 0.66 -6.44 -19.24
C ILE A 169 0.30 -7.50 -20.29
N ASP A 170 1.23 -8.39 -20.63
CA ASP A 170 1.04 -9.46 -21.62
C ASP A 170 -0.06 -10.44 -21.17
N HIS A 171 -0.17 -10.70 -19.87
CA HIS A 171 -1.22 -11.56 -19.31
C HIS A 171 -2.59 -10.87 -19.26
N CYS A 172 -2.61 -9.58 -18.92
CA CYS A 172 -3.86 -8.82 -18.73
C CYS A 172 -4.42 -8.22 -20.02
N THR A 173 -3.59 -8.06 -21.04
CA THR A 173 -3.99 -7.61 -22.36
C THR A 173 -4.03 -8.86 -23.25
N PRO A 174 -5.19 -9.55 -23.38
CA PRO A 174 -5.28 -10.63 -24.34
C PRO A 174 -4.93 -10.05 -25.70
N LEU A 175 -3.98 -10.69 -26.39
CA LEU A 175 -3.69 -10.45 -27.80
C LEU A 175 -5.03 -10.32 -28.52
N THR A 176 -5.35 -9.13 -29.04
CA THR A 176 -6.40 -8.93 -30.04
C THR A 176 -6.05 -9.82 -31.24
N THR A 177 -6.46 -11.09 -31.21
CA THR A 177 -6.24 -12.07 -32.29
C THR A 177 -7.46 -12.96 -32.49
N GLU A 178 -8.66 -12.45 -32.21
CA GLU A 178 -9.92 -13.07 -32.64
C GLU A 178 -10.93 -12.01 -33.11
N ALA A 179 -10.63 -11.33 -34.22
CA ALA A 179 -11.64 -10.64 -35.07
C ALA A 179 -11.08 -10.25 -36.45
N ARG A 180 -10.36 -11.17 -37.12
CA ARG A 180 -10.16 -11.17 -38.57
C ARG A 180 -10.23 -12.60 -39.10
N SER A 181 -11.34 -13.29 -38.83
CA SER A 181 -11.68 -14.54 -39.49
C SER A 181 -13.15 -14.89 -39.25
N SER A 182 -14.04 -14.23 -40.00
CA SER A 182 -15.28 -14.76 -40.58
C SER A 182 -15.90 -13.70 -41.48
#